data_AF-A0A2V6ZH55-F1
#
_entry.id   AF-A0A2V6ZH55-F1
#
_cell.length_a   1.000
_cell.length_b   1.000
_cell.length_c   1.000
_cell.angle_alpha   90.00
_cell.angle_beta   90.00
_cell.angle_gamma   90.00
#
_symmetry.space_group_name_H-M   'P 1'
#
loop_
_entity.id
_entity.type
_entity.pdbx_description
1 polymer ?
#
loop_
_entity_poly.entity_id
_entity_poly.type
_entity_poly.pdbx_seq_one_letter_code
_entity_poly.pdbx_strand_id
1 'polypeptide(L)'
;MSSLIECAHCGKRGHVHRQVRGRIQSHYVCGGYVASGRGVCEGFRVATAFLDGTVINGIQKRIDLVLNPEELRRRLSGMLSQESAPADAVPQIQTRLVETRRGSTAWWRR
;
A
#
# COMPACT_ATOMS: atom_id res chain seq x y z
N MET A 1 15.61 -4.65 10.13
CA MET A 1 15.79 -4.09 8.77
C MET A 1 16.16 -2.60 8.75
N SER A 2 16.70 -2.04 9.84
CA SER A 2 16.93 -0.58 9.98
C SER A 2 17.84 0.03 8.92
N SER A 3 18.91 -0.67 8.55
CA SER A 3 19.89 -0.18 7.56
C SER A 3 19.45 -0.29 6.10
N LEU A 4 18.31 -0.92 5.83
CA LEU A 4 17.79 -1.16 4.47
C LEU A 4 16.68 -0.20 4.06
N ILE A 5 16.15 0.57 5.01
CA ILE A 5 15.01 1.46 4.77
C ILE A 5 15.55 2.89 4.72
N GLU A 6 15.25 3.59 3.64
CA GLU A 6 15.60 4.99 3.45
C GLU A 6 14.35 5.86 3.40
N CYS A 7 14.44 7.05 3.97
CA CYS A 7 13.35 8.00 3.90
C CYS A 7 13.29 8.63 2.50
N ALA A 8 12.20 8.40 1.78
CA ALA A 8 11.98 8.99 0.46
C ALA A 8 12.04 10.53 0.44
N HIS A 9 11.75 11.19 1.56
CA HIS A 9 11.76 12.66 1.65
C HIS A 9 13.14 13.27 1.89
N CYS A 10 14.02 12.61 2.65
CA CYS A 10 15.29 13.22 3.07
C CYS A 10 16.52 12.34 2.84
N GLY A 11 16.36 11.15 2.24
CA GLY A 11 17.42 10.18 1.95
C GLY A 11 18.08 9.55 3.18
N LYS A 12 17.79 10.04 4.40
CA LYS A 12 18.37 9.48 5.62
C LYS A 12 17.79 8.11 5.93
N ARG A 13 18.64 7.21 6.45
CA ARG A 13 18.28 5.85 6.83
C ARG A 13 17.28 5.82 7.99
N GLY A 14 16.50 4.75 8.03
CA GLY A 14 15.57 4.45 9.11
C GLY A 14 16.27 3.95 10.36
N HIS A 15 15.70 4.27 11.52
CA HIS A 15 16.11 3.74 12.82
C HIS A 15 14.96 2.97 13.45
N VAL A 16 15.28 1.93 14.22
CA VAL A 16 14.28 1.25 15.04
C VAL A 16 14.15 2.00 16.36
N HIS A 17 12.95 2.49 16.63
CA HIS A 17 12.58 3.09 17.90
C HIS A 17 11.74 2.08 18.71
N ARG A 18 12.20 1.71 19.90
CA ARG A 18 11.51 0.77 20.80
C ARG A 18 10.98 1.53 22.01
N GLN A 19 9.66 1.51 22.23
CA GLN A 19 9.10 1.96 23.50
C GLN A 19 9.25 0.87 24.57
N VAL A 20 9.74 1.25 25.75
CA VAL A 20 10.06 0.33 26.85
C VAL A 20 8.95 0.29 27.93
N ARG A 21 8.04 1.27 27.97
CA ARG A 21 6.97 1.31 28.99
C ARG A 21 5.69 0.59 28.51
N GLY A 22 5.44 -0.60 29.07
CA GLY A 22 4.12 -1.26 29.12
C GLY A 22 3.73 -2.14 27.93
N ARG A 23 4.17 -1.82 26.71
CA ARG A 23 4.03 -2.69 25.52
C ARG A 23 5.26 -2.55 24.63
N ILE A 24 5.87 -3.66 24.25
CA ILE A 24 6.98 -3.66 23.27
C ILE A 24 6.38 -3.35 21.90
N GLN A 25 6.18 -2.08 21.60
CA GLN A 25 5.89 -1.62 20.24
C GLN A 25 7.17 -1.02 19.67
N SER A 26 7.77 -1.73 18.72
CA SER A 26 8.89 -1.23 17.93
C SER A 26 8.37 -0.62 16.63
N HIS A 27 8.95 0.51 16.25
CA HIS A 27 8.63 1.24 15.03
C HIS A 27 9.91 1.52 14.26
N TYR A 28 9.85 1.47 12.93
CA TYR A 28 10.84 2.11 12.08
C TYR A 28 10.49 3.58 11.93
N VAL A 29 11.47 4.45 12.15
CA VAL A 29 11.34 5.91 12.07
C VAL A 29 12.45 6.51 11.20
N CYS A 30 12.14 7.58 10.47
CA CYS A 30 13.13 8.31 9.70
C CYS A 30 14.27 8.86 10.57
N GLY A 31 15.53 8.63 10.19
CA GLY A 31 16.70 9.16 10.90
C GLY A 31 16.81 10.68 10.86
N GLY A 32 16.32 11.34 9.81
CA GLY A 32 16.22 12.80 9.76
C GLY A 32 15.29 13.37 10.81
N TYR A 33 14.14 12.73 10.99
CA TYR A 33 13.19 13.07 12.05
C TYR A 33 13.78 12.81 13.44
N VAL A 34 14.46 11.68 13.65
CA VAL A 34 15.08 11.37 14.95
C VAL A 34 16.20 12.34 15.29
N ALA A 35 17.04 12.70 14.31
CA ALA A 35 18.21 13.54 14.54
C ALA A 35 17.88 15.04 14.64
N SER A 36 16.90 15.51 13.88
CA SER A 36 16.67 16.95 13.69
C SER A 36 15.20 17.37 13.84
N GLY A 37 14.32 16.44 14.18
CA GLY A 37 12.90 16.71 14.40
C GLY A 37 12.08 16.94 13.14
N ARG A 38 10.79 17.24 13.34
CA ARG A 38 9.79 17.40 12.27
C ARG A 38 10.10 18.57 11.32
N GLY A 39 10.79 19.60 11.78
CA GLY A 39 11.12 20.78 10.97
C GLY A 39 12.08 20.48 9.81
N VAL A 40 12.82 19.36 9.85
CA VAL A 40 13.75 18.94 8.78
C VAL A 40 13.16 17.85 7.90
N CYS A 41 12.36 16.96 8.49
CA CYS A 41 11.66 15.91 7.76
C CYS A 41 10.44 15.51 8.57
N GLU A 42 9.25 15.50 7.95
CA GLU A 42 8.05 14.98 8.61
C GLU A 42 8.23 13.53 9.06
N GLY A 43 9.06 12.79 8.32
CA GLY A 43 9.52 11.45 8.65
C GLY A 43 8.44 10.39 8.48
N PHE A 44 8.85 9.18 8.10
CA PHE A 44 7.96 8.03 8.20
C PHE A 44 8.01 7.47 9.62
N ARG A 45 6.90 6.88 10.08
CA ARG A 45 6.82 6.05 11.29
C ARG A 45 5.93 4.85 10.99
N VAL A 46 6.51 3.66 10.98
CA VAL A 46 5.80 2.42 10.61
C VAL A 46 6.07 1.35 11.67
N ALA A 47 5.06 0.58 12.06
CA ALA A 47 5.24 -0.54 12.98
C ALA A 47 6.17 -1.59 12.37
N THR A 48 7.14 -2.08 13.14
CA THR A 48 8.13 -3.08 12.68
C THR A 48 7.44 -4.35 12.18
N ALA A 49 6.53 -4.91 12.97
CA ALA A 49 5.83 -6.15 12.65
C ALA A 49 5.08 -6.07 11.32
N PHE A 50 4.46 -4.92 11.02
CA PHE A 50 3.79 -4.70 9.75
C PHE A 50 4.78 -4.65 8.59
N LEU A 51 5.81 -3.80 8.70
CA LEU A 51 6.77 -3.60 7.61
C LEU A 51 7.56 -4.88 7.32
N ASP A 52 8.07 -5.53 8.36
CA ASP A 52 8.81 -6.79 8.24
C ASP A 52 7.92 -7.86 7.56
N GLY A 53 6.65 -7.98 7.98
CA GLY A 53 5.69 -8.90 7.38
C GLY A 53 5.41 -8.60 5.91
N THR A 54 5.21 -7.33 5.54
CA THR A 54 5.01 -6.93 4.14
C THR A 54 6.23 -7.24 3.28
N VAL A 55 7.44 -6.97 3.77
CA VAL A 55 8.66 -7.23 3.00
C VAL A 55 8.88 -8.72 2.81
N ILE A 56 8.73 -9.53 3.87
CA ILE A 56 8.84 -11.00 3.78
C ILE A 56 7.82 -11.56 2.79
N ASN A 57 6.56 -11.12 2.87
CA ASN A 57 5.52 -11.54 1.93
C ASN A 57 5.84 -11.15 0.48
N GLY A 58 6.42 -9.97 0.26
CA GLY A 58 6.85 -9.52 -1.06
C GLY A 58 8.00 -10.37 -1.62
N ILE A 59 8.99 -10.71 -0.79
CA ILE A 59 10.10 -11.59 -1.15
C ILE A 59 9.57 -12.98 -1.50
N GLN A 60 8.71 -13.56 -0.65
CA GLN A 60 8.12 -14.88 -0.90
C GLN A 60 7.37 -14.91 -2.23
N LYS A 61 6.53 -13.90 -2.51
CA LYS A 61 5.84 -13.80 -3.80
C LYS A 61 6.80 -13.80 -4.98
N ARG A 62 7.92 -13.06 -4.91
CA ARG A 62 8.92 -13.03 -5.98
C ARG A 62 9.63 -14.38 -6.15
N ILE A 63 9.93 -15.05 -5.04
CA ILE A 63 10.51 -16.39 -5.06
C ILE A 63 9.52 -17.38 -5.71
N ASP A 64 8.26 -17.36 -5.31
CA ASP A 64 7.21 -18.23 -5.87
C ASP A 64 7.05 -18.01 -7.38
N LEU A 65 7.11 -16.76 -7.83
CA LEU A 65 7.06 -16.40 -9.25
C LEU A 65 8.22 -16.99 -10.06
N VAL A 66 9.43 -17.03 -9.47
CA VAL A 66 10.64 -17.54 -10.13
C VAL A 66 10.70 -19.06 -10.08
N LEU A 67 10.36 -19.66 -8.95
CA LEU A 67 10.48 -21.11 -8.72
C LEU A 67 9.31 -21.91 -9.30
N ASN A 68 8.16 -21.27 -9.56
CA ASN A 68 6.99 -21.95 -10.13
C ASN A 68 6.44 -21.19 -11.35
N PRO A 69 7.13 -21.25 -12.50
CA PRO A 69 6.73 -20.54 -13.70
C PRO A 69 5.35 -20.97 -14.24
N GLU A 70 4.93 -22.21 -14.00
CA GLU A 70 3.59 -22.68 -14.39
C GLU A 70 2.48 -22.07 -13.53
N GLU A 71 2.70 -21.97 -12.22
CA GLU A 71 1.77 -21.26 -11.32
C GLU A 71 1.71 -19.76 -11.64
N LEU A 72 2.83 -19.16 -12.04
CA LEU A 72 2.88 -17.79 -12.54
C LEU A 72 2.04 -17.63 -13.82
N ARG A 73 2.22 -18.49 -14.82
CA ARG A 73 1.40 -18.48 -16.05
C ARG A 73 -0.09 -18.63 -15.72
N ARG A 74 -0.44 -19.57 -14.83
CA ARG A 74 -1.83 -19.79 -14.40
C ARG A 74 -2.44 -18.53 -13.77
N ARG A 75 -1.71 -17.85 -12.88
CA ARG A 75 -2.18 -16.62 -12.23
C ARG A 75 -2.34 -15.47 -13.22
N LEU A 76 -1.37 -15.27 -14.12
CA LEU A 76 -1.45 -14.24 -15.15
C LEU A 76 -2.62 -14.49 -16.11
N SER A 77 -2.79 -15.72 -16.57
CA SER A 77 -3.94 -16.10 -17.40
C SER A 77 -5.26 -15.89 -16.67
N GLY A 78 -5.32 -16.18 -15.36
CA GLY A 78 -6.48 -15.91 -14.51
C GLY A 78 -6.80 -14.43 -14.38
N MET A 79 -5.78 -13.58 -14.17
CA MET A 79 -5.96 -12.12 -14.12
C MET A 79 -6.40 -11.56 -15.46
N LEU A 80 -5.80 -11.99 -16.57
CA LEU A 80 -6.22 -11.56 -17.91
C LEU A 80 -7.66 -11.97 -18.22
N SER A 81 -8.08 -13.16 -17.77
CA SER A 81 -9.48 -13.62 -17.90
C SER A 81 -10.46 -12.85 -17.01
N GLN A 82 -9.97 -12.20 -15.94
CA GLN A 82 -10.76 -11.31 -15.09
C GLN A 82 -10.75 -9.86 -15.59
N GLU A 83 -9.66 -9.43 -16.26
CA GLU A 83 -9.50 -8.11 -16.88
C GLU A 83 -10.37 -7.94 -18.13
N SER A 84 -10.78 -9.05 -18.76
CA SER A 84 -11.94 -9.06 -19.65
C SER A 84 -13.20 -8.75 -18.84
N ALA A 85 -13.40 -7.46 -18.53
CA ALA A 85 -14.65 -6.94 -18.02
C ALA A 85 -15.79 -7.49 -18.88
N PRO A 86 -16.93 -7.88 -18.29
CA PRO A 86 -18.10 -8.22 -19.09
C PRO A 86 -18.38 -7.03 -20.02
N ALA A 87 -18.66 -7.29 -21.30
CA ALA A 87 -18.82 -6.25 -22.33
C ALA A 87 -19.83 -5.16 -21.91
N ASP A 88 -20.72 -5.47 -20.96
CA ASP A 88 -21.75 -4.60 -20.43
C ASP A 88 -21.34 -3.78 -19.18
N ALA A 89 -20.12 -3.93 -18.65
CA ALA A 89 -19.67 -3.20 -17.47
C ALA A 89 -19.65 -1.68 -17.70
N VAL A 90 -19.16 -1.23 -18.85
CA VAL A 90 -19.08 0.20 -19.20
C VAL A 90 -20.48 0.81 -19.41
N PRO A 91 -21.39 0.19 -20.19
CA PRO A 91 -22.79 0.62 -20.28
C PRO A 91 -23.50 0.68 -18.91
N GLN A 92 -23.32 -0.32 -18.04
CA GLN A 92 -23.97 -0.36 -16.72
C GLN A 92 -23.47 0.76 -15.79
N ILE A 93 -22.16 1.03 -15.80
CA ILE A 93 -21.58 2.14 -15.03
C ILE A 93 -22.10 3.48 -15.57
N GLN A 94 -22.20 3.66 -16.89
CA GLN A 94 -22.77 4.87 -17.49
C GLN A 94 -24.24 5.08 -17.12
N THR A 95 -25.06 4.03 -17.15
CA THR A 95 -26.48 4.10 -16.73
C THR A 95 -26.61 4.52 -15.26
N ARG A 96 -25.83 3.90 -14.36
CA ARG A 96 -25.84 4.25 -12.93
C ARG A 96 -25.38 5.69 -12.66
N LEU A 97 -24.41 6.19 -13.44
CA LEU A 97 -23.95 7.58 -13.35
C LEU A 97 -25.03 8.57 -13.81
N VAL A 98 -25.79 8.24 -14.86
CA VAL A 98 -26.92 9.05 -15.34
C VAL A 98 -28.06 9.08 -14.33
N GLU A 99 -28.40 7.94 -13.72
CA GLU A 99 -29.41 7.86 -12.65
C GLU A 99 -29.01 8.68 -11.42
N THR A 100 -27.75 8.58 -10.98
CA THR A 100 -27.22 9.34 -9.85
C THR A 100 -27.22 10.85 -10.11
N ARG A 101 -26.93 11.27 -11.36
CA ARG A 101 -27.00 12.67 -11.80
C ARG A 101 -28.44 13.21 -11.84
N ARG A 102 -29.42 12.39 -12.24
CA ARG A 102 -30.85 12.73 -12.22
C ARG A 102 -31.42 12.82 -10.80
N GLY A 103 -30.97 11.96 -9.87
CA GLY A 103 -31.35 12.04 -8.45
C GLY A 103 -30.78 13.26 -7.72
N SER A 104 -29.57 13.71 -8.10
CA SER A 104 -28.90 14.84 -7.45
C SER A 104 -29.51 16.21 -7.79
N THR A 105 -30.22 16.34 -8.92
CA THR A 105 -30.89 17.59 -9.31
C THR A 105 -32.26 17.79 -8.64
N ALA A 106 -32.82 16.74 -8.02
CA ALA A 106 -34.09 16.82 -7.29
C ALA A 106 -33.94 17.36 -5.85
N TRP A 107 -32.73 17.33 -5.28
CA TRP A 107 -32.49 17.77 -3.89
C TRP A 107 -32.30 19.29 -3.74
N TRP A 108 -32.02 20.03 -4.82
CA TRP A 108 -31.74 21.48 -4.76
C TRP A 108 -32.98 22.38 -4.93
N ARG A 109 -34.20 21.83 -5.03
CA ARG A 109 -35.47 22.60 -5.12
C ARG A 109 -36.40 22.35 -3.93
N ARG A 110 -35.91 22.52 -2.70
CA ARG A 110 -36.78 22.71 -1.54
C ARG A 110 -36.16 23.68 -0.56
#